data_AF-A0A436EHL6-F1
#
_entry.id   AF-A0A436EHL6-F1
#
_cell.length_a   1.000
_cell.length_b   1.000
_cell.length_c   1.000
_cell.angle_alpha   90.00
_cell.angle_beta   90.00
_cell.angle_gamma   90.00
#
_symmetry.space_group_name_H-M   'P 1'
#
loop_
_entity.id
_entity.type
_entity.pdbx_description
1 polymer ?
#
loop_
_entity_poly.entity_id
_entity_poly.type
_entity_poly.pdbx_seq_one_letter_code
_entity_poly.pdbx_strand_id
1 'polypeptide(L)'
;SAGSSADGQVNSTAVGAGAAANASNALALGSGAKANLDNSVAIGQGIVTDRTNQVKLGSATNTYTLSGVASDASRAEQVGVTHLVTTDGAGNLATSTFDIAALNDLPNNIAALDGRVGALESGFQNLGGEISETRTEARAGTALALATAGLRYDDRPGKLSLAGGFGHFKGQSGLALGLGYNTSEEFRMNAAVSATTGRGDVGVSVGASWTLN
;
A
#
# COMPACT_ATOMS: atom_id res chain seq x y z
N SER A 1 45.45 -39.31 -37.80
CA SER A 1 44.24 -38.49 -37.62
C SER A 1 43.57 -38.91 -36.33
N ALA A 2 43.29 -37.99 -35.41
CA ALA A 2 42.45 -38.33 -34.25
C ALA A 2 41.03 -38.57 -34.79
N GLY A 3 40.60 -39.82 -34.86
CA GLY A 3 39.34 -40.21 -35.50
C GLY A 3 38.12 -39.67 -34.75
N SER A 4 37.03 -39.43 -35.49
CA SER A 4 35.68 -39.42 -34.91
C SER A 4 35.10 -40.83 -35.02
N SER A 5 34.33 -41.26 -34.02
CA SER A 5 33.74 -42.61 -33.97
C SER A 5 32.23 -42.55 -33.82
N ALA A 6 31.54 -43.24 -34.73
CA ALA A 6 30.11 -43.54 -34.67
C ALA A 6 29.88 -45.04 -34.99
N ASP A 7 30.96 -45.83 -34.95
CA ASP A 7 31.00 -47.17 -35.50
C ASP A 7 30.23 -48.17 -34.62
N GLY A 8 29.27 -48.85 -35.25
CA GLY A 8 28.48 -49.92 -34.61
C GLY A 8 27.20 -49.43 -33.92
N GLN A 9 26.87 -48.14 -33.99
CA GLN A 9 25.60 -47.61 -33.50
C GLN A 9 24.67 -47.25 -34.67
N VAL A 10 23.36 -47.29 -34.41
CA VAL A 10 22.35 -46.96 -35.43
C VAL A 10 22.10 -45.45 -35.43
N ASN A 11 22.12 -44.83 -36.62
CA ASN A 11 21.84 -43.40 -36.83
C ASN A 11 22.68 -42.43 -35.97
N SER A 12 23.93 -42.79 -35.66
CA SER A 12 24.86 -41.95 -34.90
C SER A 12 25.67 -41.04 -35.84
N THR A 13 26.12 -39.89 -35.33
CA THR A 13 26.99 -38.97 -36.08
C THR A 13 28.04 -38.36 -35.17
N ALA A 14 29.31 -38.48 -35.54
CA ALA A 14 30.43 -37.91 -34.80
C ALA A 14 31.31 -37.05 -35.70
N VAL A 15 31.48 -35.77 -35.35
CA VAL A 15 32.25 -34.79 -36.11
C VAL A 15 33.23 -34.08 -35.18
N GLY A 16 34.54 -34.25 -35.45
CA GLY A 16 35.62 -33.64 -34.67
C GLY A 16 36.66 -34.66 -34.19
N ALA A 17 37.88 -34.20 -33.95
CA ALA A 17 38.96 -35.05 -33.46
C ALA A 17 38.59 -35.68 -32.11
N GLY A 18 38.55 -37.02 -32.03
CA GLY A 18 38.17 -37.73 -30.81
C GLY A 18 36.70 -37.56 -30.42
N ALA A 19 35.84 -37.05 -31.30
CA ALA A 19 34.40 -37.02 -31.09
C ALA A 19 33.82 -38.44 -31.13
N ALA A 20 32.89 -38.76 -30.25
CA ALA A 20 32.31 -40.10 -30.14
C ALA A 20 30.79 -40.07 -29.93
N ALA A 21 30.04 -40.63 -30.87
CA ALA A 21 28.60 -40.83 -30.76
C ALA A 21 28.33 -42.30 -30.41
N ASN A 22 28.45 -42.65 -29.12
CA ASN A 22 28.54 -44.04 -28.64
C ASN A 22 27.18 -44.71 -28.39
N ALA A 23 26.06 -44.06 -28.74
CA ALA A 23 24.71 -44.57 -28.51
C ALA A 23 23.83 -44.42 -29.76
N SER A 24 22.66 -45.05 -29.77
CA SER A 24 21.75 -44.98 -30.91
C SER A 24 21.15 -43.59 -31.05
N ASN A 25 21.05 -43.08 -32.28
CA ASN A 25 20.56 -41.73 -32.59
C ASN A 25 21.36 -40.59 -31.90
N ALA A 26 22.63 -40.83 -31.56
CA ALA A 26 23.47 -39.86 -30.86
C ALA A 26 24.20 -38.91 -31.83
N LEU A 27 24.35 -37.64 -31.44
CA LEU A 27 25.14 -36.65 -32.19
C LEU A 27 26.25 -36.07 -31.31
N ALA A 28 27.50 -36.23 -31.73
CA ALA A 28 28.65 -35.60 -31.09
C ALA A 28 29.34 -34.64 -32.07
N LEU A 29 29.24 -33.34 -31.81
CA LEU A 29 29.80 -32.27 -32.64
C LEU A 29 30.81 -31.43 -31.85
N GLY A 30 32.10 -31.63 -32.12
CA GLY A 30 33.21 -30.92 -31.48
C GLY A 30 34.36 -31.85 -31.11
N SER A 31 35.58 -31.29 -31.03
CA SER A 31 36.76 -32.07 -30.59
C SER A 31 36.53 -32.65 -29.19
N GLY A 32 36.68 -33.96 -29.04
CA GLY A 32 36.44 -34.67 -27.78
C GLY A 32 34.99 -34.69 -27.27
N ALA A 33 34.01 -34.25 -28.08
CA ALA A 33 32.59 -34.34 -27.71
C ALA A 33 32.13 -35.80 -27.62
N LYS A 34 31.33 -36.17 -26.62
CA LYS A 34 30.85 -37.53 -26.41
C LYS A 34 29.36 -37.56 -26.11
N ALA A 35 28.58 -38.09 -27.05
CA ALA A 35 27.17 -38.39 -26.85
C ALA A 35 27.05 -39.89 -26.53
N ASN A 36 27.06 -40.21 -25.23
CA ASN A 36 27.16 -41.58 -24.72
C ASN A 36 25.82 -42.26 -24.47
N LEU A 37 24.71 -41.56 -24.67
CA LEU A 37 23.38 -41.98 -24.24
C LEU A 37 22.41 -41.89 -25.41
N ASP A 38 21.41 -42.78 -25.44
CA ASP A 38 20.50 -42.85 -26.58
C ASP A 38 19.78 -41.52 -26.82
N ASN A 39 19.67 -41.14 -28.09
CA ASN A 39 19.04 -39.90 -28.56
C ASN A 39 19.62 -38.63 -27.90
N SER A 40 20.91 -38.64 -27.52
CA SER A 40 21.58 -37.49 -26.93
C SER A 40 22.42 -36.71 -27.94
N VAL A 41 22.56 -35.41 -27.71
CA VAL A 41 23.30 -34.48 -28.58
C VAL A 41 24.30 -33.69 -27.74
N ALA A 42 25.59 -33.87 -28.00
CA ALA A 42 26.69 -33.10 -27.43
C ALA A 42 27.23 -32.11 -28.47
N ILE A 43 27.12 -30.81 -28.22
CA ILE A 43 27.62 -29.76 -29.11
C ILE A 43 28.62 -28.88 -28.36
N GLY A 44 29.86 -28.87 -28.82
CA GLY A 44 30.98 -28.12 -28.24
C GLY A 44 32.20 -29.01 -27.94
N GLN A 45 33.35 -28.37 -27.70
CA GLN A 45 34.58 -29.08 -27.35
C GLN A 45 34.44 -29.73 -25.96
N GLY A 46 34.83 -31.02 -25.87
CA GLY A 46 34.84 -31.77 -24.60
C GLY A 46 33.48 -32.02 -23.96
N ILE A 47 32.37 -31.74 -24.63
CA ILE A 47 31.03 -31.90 -24.05
C ILE A 47 30.66 -33.37 -23.97
N VAL A 48 30.22 -33.80 -22.78
CA VAL A 48 29.70 -35.14 -22.54
C VAL A 48 28.24 -35.03 -22.08
N THR A 49 27.33 -35.74 -22.74
CA THR A 49 25.91 -35.80 -22.33
C THR A 49 25.73 -36.70 -21.11
N ASP A 50 24.83 -36.33 -20.20
CA ASP A 50 24.62 -37.02 -18.92
C ASP A 50 23.29 -37.78 -18.85
N ARG A 51 22.37 -37.55 -19.80
CA ARG A 51 21.05 -38.22 -19.87
C ARG A 51 20.68 -38.62 -21.30
N THR A 52 19.79 -39.60 -21.43
CA THR A 52 19.11 -39.91 -22.70
C THR A 52 18.20 -38.74 -23.10
N ASN A 53 17.95 -38.57 -24.40
CA ASN A 53 17.13 -37.46 -24.95
C ASN A 53 17.62 -36.04 -24.60
N GLN A 54 18.87 -35.88 -24.16
CA GLN A 54 19.43 -34.58 -23.79
C GLN A 54 20.14 -33.93 -24.95
N VAL A 55 19.84 -32.66 -25.22
CA VAL A 55 20.72 -31.78 -25.99
C VAL A 55 21.54 -30.95 -24.99
N LYS A 56 22.87 -31.14 -24.98
CA LYS A 56 23.81 -30.39 -24.16
C LYS A 56 24.67 -29.52 -25.07
N LEU A 57 24.41 -28.22 -25.02
CA LEU A 57 25.19 -27.20 -25.72
C LEU A 57 26.20 -26.62 -24.73
N GLY A 58 27.49 -26.84 -24.96
CA GLY A 58 28.54 -26.25 -24.14
C GLY A 58 28.58 -26.76 -22.69
N SER A 59 29.38 -26.05 -21.89
CA SER A 59 29.71 -26.30 -20.49
C SER A 59 29.55 -25.01 -19.67
N ALA A 60 29.84 -25.07 -18.37
CA ALA A 60 29.72 -23.92 -17.46
C ALA A 60 30.64 -22.73 -17.82
N THR A 61 31.67 -22.93 -18.64
CA THR A 61 32.58 -21.86 -19.08
C THR A 61 32.15 -21.20 -20.40
N ASN A 62 31.11 -21.71 -21.06
CA ASN A 62 30.63 -21.19 -22.32
C ASN A 62 29.63 -20.04 -22.11
N THR A 63 29.71 -19.01 -22.97
CA THR A 63 28.66 -17.99 -23.12
C THR A 63 27.83 -18.28 -24.36
N TYR A 64 26.57 -17.84 -24.37
CA TYR A 64 25.64 -18.07 -25.47
C TYR A 64 25.18 -16.75 -26.07
N THR A 65 25.19 -16.65 -27.39
CA THR A 65 24.63 -15.51 -28.13
C THR A 65 23.69 -16.04 -29.20
N LEU A 66 22.40 -15.77 -29.04
CA LEU A 66 21.35 -16.12 -29.99
C LEU A 66 20.73 -14.83 -30.54
N SER A 67 21.46 -14.11 -31.40
CA SER A 67 21.07 -12.77 -31.87
C SER A 67 19.69 -12.70 -32.51
N GLY A 68 19.19 -13.80 -33.07
CA GLY A 68 17.87 -13.88 -33.67
C GLY A 68 16.70 -13.84 -32.68
N VAL A 69 16.90 -14.21 -31.40
CA VAL A 69 15.81 -14.34 -30.41
C VAL A 69 15.04 -13.04 -30.18
N ALA A 70 15.73 -11.89 -30.27
CA ALA A 70 15.11 -10.58 -30.09
C ALA A 70 14.58 -9.96 -31.39
N SER A 71 14.70 -10.65 -32.53
CA SER A 71 14.30 -10.09 -33.84
C SER A 71 12.79 -10.04 -34.01
N ASP A 72 12.31 -9.08 -34.82
CA ASP A 72 10.89 -8.97 -35.20
C ASP A 72 10.40 -10.24 -35.92
N ALA A 73 11.26 -10.85 -36.74
CA ALA A 73 10.96 -12.13 -37.38
C ALA A 73 10.70 -13.24 -36.35
N SER A 74 11.53 -13.34 -35.29
CA SER A 74 11.30 -14.32 -34.23
C SER A 74 10.04 -14.02 -33.40
N ARG A 75 9.67 -12.74 -33.24
CA ARG A 75 8.41 -12.35 -32.57
C ARG A 75 7.18 -12.67 -33.41
N ALA A 76 7.28 -12.52 -34.73
CA ALA A 76 6.18 -12.81 -35.65
C ALA A 76 5.80 -14.31 -35.70
N GLU A 77 6.75 -15.20 -35.39
CA GLU A 77 6.51 -16.65 -35.28
C GLU A 77 5.88 -17.06 -33.93
N GLN A 78 5.78 -16.15 -32.95
CA GLN A 78 5.14 -16.46 -31.67
C GLN A 78 3.61 -16.51 -31.83
N VAL A 79 3.00 -17.61 -31.38
CA VAL A 79 1.55 -17.82 -31.40
C VAL A 79 1.07 -18.15 -29.99
N GLY A 80 -0.05 -17.55 -29.57
CA GLY A 80 -0.63 -17.76 -28.25
C GLY A 80 0.06 -16.99 -27.12
N VAL A 81 -0.05 -17.50 -25.89
CA VAL A 81 0.55 -16.88 -24.70
C VAL A 81 2.06 -17.12 -24.70
N THR A 82 2.82 -16.05 -24.48
CA THR A 82 4.29 -16.12 -24.36
C THR A 82 4.69 -16.38 -22.91
N HIS A 83 5.64 -17.29 -22.70
CA HIS A 83 6.19 -17.62 -21.38
C HIS A 83 7.64 -17.18 -21.25
N LEU A 84 8.12 -17.02 -20.01
CA LEU A 84 9.53 -16.75 -19.74
C LEU A 84 10.33 -18.06 -19.75
N VAL A 85 11.48 -18.07 -20.42
CA VAL A 85 12.43 -19.18 -20.31
C VAL A 85 13.15 -19.06 -18.96
N THR A 86 13.22 -20.17 -18.23
CA THR A 86 13.90 -20.27 -16.94
C THR A 86 15.05 -21.27 -17.03
N THR A 87 15.99 -21.16 -16.09
CA THR A 87 17.10 -22.11 -15.92
C THR A 87 17.26 -22.44 -14.44
N ASP A 88 17.64 -23.68 -14.14
CA ASP A 88 18.17 -24.03 -12.83
C ASP A 88 19.68 -23.76 -12.75
N GLY A 89 20.29 -24.04 -11.59
CA GLY A 89 21.73 -23.87 -11.38
C GLY A 89 22.62 -24.83 -12.19
N ALA A 90 22.04 -25.86 -12.82
CA ALA A 90 22.74 -26.79 -13.68
C ALA A 90 22.60 -26.45 -15.18
N GLY A 91 21.89 -25.36 -15.52
CA GLY A 91 21.68 -24.93 -16.91
C GLY A 91 20.57 -25.68 -17.63
N ASN A 92 19.67 -26.39 -16.93
CA ASN A 92 18.52 -27.02 -17.58
C ASN A 92 17.45 -25.95 -17.86
N LEU A 93 17.06 -25.81 -19.13
CA LEU A 93 16.03 -24.85 -19.55
C LEU A 93 14.63 -25.40 -19.35
N ALA A 94 13.74 -24.55 -18.88
CA ALA A 94 12.30 -24.80 -18.79
C ALA A 94 11.52 -23.52 -19.13
N THR A 95 10.19 -23.59 -19.10
CA THR A 95 9.31 -22.45 -19.23
C THR A 95 8.62 -22.18 -17.90
N SER A 96 8.49 -20.90 -17.53
CA SER A 96 7.66 -20.53 -16.39
C SER A 96 6.19 -20.63 -16.76
N THR A 97 5.36 -21.03 -15.81
CA THR A 97 3.90 -20.90 -15.92
C THR A 97 3.41 -19.51 -15.53
N PHE A 98 4.33 -18.56 -15.39
CA PHE A 98 4.03 -17.19 -15.00
C PHE A 98 3.46 -16.44 -16.19
N ASP A 99 2.25 -15.91 -16.04
CA ASP A 99 1.62 -15.09 -17.06
C ASP A 99 2.09 -13.64 -16.93
N ILE A 100 2.90 -13.18 -17.89
CA ILE A 100 3.38 -11.80 -17.95
C ILE A 100 2.21 -10.84 -18.17
N ALA A 101 1.08 -11.29 -18.73
CA ALA A 101 -0.11 -10.45 -18.86
C ALA A 101 -0.67 -10.02 -17.49
N ALA A 102 -0.49 -10.82 -16.44
CA ALA A 102 -0.91 -10.46 -15.08
C ALA A 102 -0.15 -9.24 -14.52
N LEU A 103 1.04 -8.92 -15.06
CA LEU A 103 1.75 -7.68 -14.73
C LEU A 103 1.09 -6.43 -15.33
N ASN A 104 0.36 -6.56 -16.44
CA ASN A 104 -0.25 -5.43 -17.12
C ASN A 104 -1.35 -4.76 -16.29
N ASP A 105 -1.96 -5.50 -15.35
CA ASP A 105 -3.02 -4.99 -14.47
C ASP A 105 -2.49 -4.35 -13.18
N LEU A 106 -1.21 -4.56 -12.84
CA LEU A 106 -0.62 -3.96 -11.63
C LEU A 106 -0.70 -2.43 -11.61
N PRO A 107 -0.43 -1.69 -12.70
CA PRO A 107 -0.62 -0.24 -12.73
C PRO A 107 -2.05 0.21 -12.41
N ASN A 108 -3.06 -0.52 -12.88
CA ASN A 108 -4.47 -0.23 -12.59
C ASN A 108 -4.78 -0.45 -11.10
N ASN A 109 -4.28 -1.55 -10.53
CA ASN A 109 -4.43 -1.85 -9.11
C ASN A 109 -3.74 -0.79 -8.21
N ILE A 110 -2.57 -0.30 -8.61
CA ILE A 110 -1.84 0.77 -7.91
C ILE A 110 -2.62 2.08 -7.99
N ALA A 111 -3.11 2.47 -9.17
CA ALA A 111 -3.92 3.67 -9.31
C ALA A 111 -5.20 3.63 -8.46
N ALA A 112 -5.85 2.46 -8.36
CA ALA A 112 -7.01 2.26 -7.49
C ALA A 112 -6.64 2.38 -5.99
N LEU A 113 -5.46 1.89 -5.59
CA LEU A 113 -4.95 2.05 -4.24
C LEU A 113 -4.65 3.52 -3.93
N ASP A 114 -4.00 4.24 -4.84
CA ASP A 114 -3.70 5.67 -4.69
C ASP A 114 -4.97 6.50 -4.52
N GLY A 115 -6.03 6.18 -5.28
CA GLY A 115 -7.34 6.81 -5.10
C GLY A 115 -7.95 6.56 -3.72
N ARG A 116 -7.83 5.32 -3.20
CA ARG A 116 -8.29 4.98 -1.84
C ARG A 116 -7.47 5.69 -0.75
N VAL A 117 -6.16 5.83 -0.95
CA VAL A 117 -5.28 6.58 -0.05
C VAL A 117 -5.67 8.06 -0.03
N GLY A 118 -5.87 8.69 -1.20
CA GLY A 118 -6.30 10.09 -1.26
C GLY A 118 -7.66 10.33 -0.60
N ALA A 119 -8.61 9.38 -0.73
CA ALA A 119 -9.90 9.45 -0.03
C ALA A 119 -9.74 9.34 1.50
N LEU A 120 -8.84 8.46 1.97
CA LEU A 120 -8.53 8.31 3.39
C LEU A 120 -7.85 9.57 3.96
N GLU A 121 -6.89 10.13 3.24
CA GLU A 121 -6.22 11.38 3.60
C GLU A 121 -7.20 12.54 3.73
N SER A 122 -8.12 12.66 2.75
CA SER A 122 -9.20 13.66 2.80
C SER A 122 -10.11 13.44 4.01
N GLY A 123 -10.46 12.18 4.31
CA GLY A 123 -11.24 11.82 5.49
C GLY A 123 -10.56 12.22 6.80
N PHE A 124 -9.25 12.00 6.93
CA PHE A 124 -8.49 12.41 8.11
C PHE A 124 -8.37 13.92 8.27
N GLN A 125 -8.26 14.66 7.17
CA GLN A 125 -8.26 16.13 7.20
C GLN A 125 -9.61 16.66 7.69
N ASN A 126 -10.72 16.11 7.18
CA ASN A 126 -12.07 16.46 7.63
C ASN A 126 -12.27 16.16 9.11
N LEU A 127 -11.88 14.96 9.57
CA LEU A 127 -11.95 14.58 10.98
C LEU A 127 -11.10 15.50 11.86
N GLY A 128 -9.90 15.89 11.41
CA GLY A 128 -9.05 16.84 12.10
C GLY A 128 -9.71 18.21 12.27
N GLY A 129 -10.42 18.68 11.23
CA GLY A 129 -11.22 19.90 11.27
C GLY A 129 -12.38 19.80 12.26
N GLU A 130 -13.18 18.74 12.17
CA GLU A 130 -14.33 18.50 13.04
C GLU A 130 -13.92 18.39 14.52
N ILE A 131 -12.85 17.65 14.84
CA ILE A 131 -12.31 17.56 16.21
C ILE A 131 -11.88 18.94 16.73
N SER A 132 -11.24 19.75 15.89
CA SER A 132 -10.84 21.11 16.26
C SER A 132 -12.06 22.00 16.56
N GLU A 133 -13.10 21.89 15.74
CA GLU A 133 -14.36 22.60 15.91
C GLU A 133 -15.08 22.16 17.19
N THR A 134 -15.32 20.86 17.39
CA THR A 134 -15.96 20.32 18.61
C THR A 134 -15.20 20.74 19.87
N ARG A 135 -13.86 20.70 19.83
CA ARG A 135 -13.02 21.12 20.97
C ARG A 135 -13.17 22.61 21.24
N THR A 136 -13.32 23.42 20.20
CA THR A 136 -13.51 24.87 20.31
C THR A 136 -14.89 25.19 20.88
N GLU A 137 -15.94 24.53 20.37
CA GLU A 137 -17.31 24.66 20.85
C GLU A 137 -17.43 24.28 22.34
N ALA A 138 -16.87 23.13 22.74
CA ALA A 138 -16.90 22.70 24.15
C ALA A 138 -16.19 23.69 25.10
N ARG A 139 -15.08 24.31 24.64
CA ARG A 139 -14.38 25.34 25.41
C ARG A 139 -15.17 26.63 25.48
N ALA A 140 -15.81 27.03 24.39
CA ALA A 140 -16.71 28.17 24.31
C ALA A 140 -17.89 28.01 25.29
N GLY A 141 -18.56 26.86 25.29
CA GLY A 141 -19.63 26.55 26.24
C GLY A 141 -19.16 26.63 27.70
N THR A 142 -17.94 26.16 27.99
CA THR A 142 -17.33 26.31 29.32
C THR A 142 -17.10 27.78 29.70
N ALA A 143 -16.62 28.60 28.77
CA ALA A 143 -16.41 30.03 29.00
C ALA A 143 -17.74 30.76 29.28
N LEU A 144 -18.82 30.40 28.57
CA LEU A 144 -20.18 30.90 28.84
C LEU A 144 -20.67 30.50 30.24
N ALA A 145 -20.46 29.23 30.61
CA ALA A 145 -20.83 28.73 31.92
C ALA A 145 -20.10 29.49 33.04
N LEU A 146 -18.79 29.73 32.89
CA LEU A 146 -18.00 30.54 33.82
C LEU A 146 -18.48 31.99 33.89
N ALA A 147 -18.78 32.61 32.74
CA ALA A 147 -19.30 33.97 32.68
C ALA A 147 -20.62 34.09 33.45
N THR A 148 -21.51 33.12 33.29
CA THR A 148 -22.82 33.07 33.92
C THR A 148 -22.73 32.73 35.42
N ALA A 149 -21.83 31.81 35.80
CA ALA A 149 -21.61 31.43 37.20
C ALA A 149 -21.06 32.59 38.05
N GLY A 150 -20.41 33.57 37.44
CA GLY A 150 -19.92 34.77 38.12
C GLY A 150 -20.99 35.83 38.41
N LEU A 151 -22.21 35.69 37.90
CA LEU A 151 -23.26 36.70 38.08
C LEU A 151 -23.73 36.77 39.54
N ARG A 152 -23.82 38.00 40.07
CA ARG A 152 -24.28 38.29 41.43
C ARG A 152 -25.41 39.32 41.38
N TYR A 153 -26.45 39.08 42.17
CA TYR A 153 -27.68 39.88 42.19
C TYR A 153 -27.88 40.54 43.56
N ASP A 154 -28.74 41.55 43.62
CA ASP A 154 -29.12 42.20 44.88
C ASP A 154 -30.10 41.30 45.66
N ASP A 155 -29.80 41.06 46.94
CA ASP A 155 -30.59 40.15 47.78
C ASP A 155 -31.82 40.81 48.43
N ARG A 156 -32.03 42.12 48.27
CA ARG A 156 -33.13 42.84 48.94
C ARG A 156 -34.50 42.53 48.29
N PRO A 157 -35.56 42.23 49.09
CA PRO A 157 -36.89 41.97 48.56
C PRO A 157 -37.46 43.10 47.70
N GLY A 158 -38.14 42.75 46.61
CA GLY A 158 -38.78 43.68 45.69
C GLY A 158 -37.81 44.45 44.78
N LYS A 159 -36.51 44.14 44.78
CA LYS A 159 -35.51 44.77 43.91
C LYS A 159 -35.29 43.95 42.64
N LEU A 160 -35.36 44.64 41.50
CA LEU A 160 -34.81 44.16 40.24
C LEU A 160 -33.32 44.54 40.18
N SER A 161 -32.47 43.59 39.83
CA SER A 161 -31.02 43.79 39.72
C SER A 161 -30.51 43.30 38.37
N LEU A 162 -29.45 43.95 37.88
CA LEU A 162 -28.73 43.63 36.65
C LEU A 162 -27.31 43.21 37.00
N ALA A 163 -26.83 42.13 36.39
CA ALA A 163 -25.49 41.59 36.57
C ALA A 163 -24.80 41.38 35.22
N GLY A 164 -23.48 41.52 35.21
CA GLY A 164 -22.62 41.21 34.07
C GLY A 164 -21.47 40.30 34.49
N GLY A 165 -21.07 39.40 33.60
CA GLY A 165 -20.07 38.38 33.86
C GLY A 165 -19.17 38.12 32.66
N PHE A 166 -17.94 37.70 32.94
CA PHE A 166 -16.96 37.33 31.94
C PHE A 166 -16.34 35.99 32.33
N GLY A 167 -16.19 35.11 31.35
CA GLY A 167 -15.57 33.81 31.52
C GLY A 167 -14.52 33.58 30.43
N HIS A 168 -13.39 33.00 30.81
CA HIS A 168 -12.33 32.65 29.88
C HIS A 168 -11.87 31.22 30.14
N PHE A 169 -11.76 30.41 29.09
CA PHE A 169 -11.29 29.04 29.20
C PHE A 169 -10.54 28.60 27.94
N LYS A 170 -9.27 28.23 28.10
CA LYS A 170 -8.41 27.65 27.05
C LYS A 170 -8.51 28.37 25.69
N GLY A 171 -8.43 29.71 25.71
CA GLY A 171 -8.45 30.55 24.51
C GLY A 171 -9.84 30.94 24.01
N GLN A 172 -10.92 30.51 24.66
CA GLN A 172 -12.28 30.96 24.39
C GLN A 172 -12.75 31.91 25.49
N SER A 173 -13.54 32.91 25.11
CA SER A 173 -14.09 33.90 26.03
C SER A 173 -15.61 34.00 25.85
N GLY A 174 -16.30 34.19 26.96
CA GLY A 174 -17.74 34.34 27.04
C GLY A 174 -18.10 35.57 27.86
N LEU A 175 -19.17 36.25 27.46
CA LEU A 175 -19.81 37.31 28.22
C LEU A 175 -21.20 36.85 28.62
N ALA A 176 -21.65 37.26 29.80
CA ALA A 176 -23.00 37.00 30.29
C ALA A 176 -23.62 38.28 30.83
N LEU A 177 -24.92 38.42 30.62
CA LEU A 177 -25.76 39.47 31.18
C LEU A 177 -26.99 38.80 31.78
N GLY A 178 -27.32 39.16 33.01
CA GLY A 178 -28.46 38.56 33.70
C GLY A 178 -29.24 39.55 34.53
N LEU A 179 -30.50 39.20 34.77
CA LEU A 179 -31.42 39.89 35.64
C LEU A 179 -31.78 38.99 36.81
N GLY A 180 -31.83 39.56 38.00
CA GLY A 180 -32.26 38.89 39.22
C GLY A 180 -33.41 39.67 39.85
N TYR A 181 -34.43 38.95 40.32
CA TYR A 181 -35.55 39.52 41.04
C TYR A 181 -35.82 38.72 42.31
N ASN A 182 -35.90 39.42 43.43
CA ASN A 182 -36.25 38.81 44.71
C ASN A 182 -37.72 39.10 45.04
N THR A 183 -38.56 38.06 45.12
CA THR A 183 -40.01 38.22 45.28
C THR A 183 -40.40 38.39 46.75
N SER A 184 -39.68 37.73 47.67
CA SER A 184 -39.85 37.81 49.12
C SER A 184 -38.50 37.70 49.84
N GLU A 185 -38.46 37.62 51.18
CA GLU A 185 -37.18 37.36 51.89
C GLU A 185 -36.68 35.93 51.65
N GLU A 186 -37.60 35.03 51.30
CA GLU A 186 -37.40 33.60 51.18
C GLU A 186 -37.20 33.14 49.73
N PHE A 187 -37.76 33.81 48.72
CA PHE A 187 -37.77 33.32 47.33
C PHE A 187 -37.10 34.24 46.31
N ARG A 188 -36.03 33.73 45.69
CA ARG A 188 -35.19 34.43 44.70
C ARG A 188 -35.25 33.74 43.33
N MET A 189 -35.17 34.54 42.28
CA MET A 189 -35.04 34.05 40.90
C MET A 189 -34.08 34.89 40.07
N ASN A 190 -33.45 34.28 39.07
CA ASN A 190 -32.61 34.96 38.11
C ASN A 190 -32.70 34.32 36.71
N ALA A 191 -32.43 35.11 35.69
CA ALA A 191 -32.28 34.67 34.32
C ALA A 191 -31.09 35.37 33.68
N ALA A 192 -30.34 34.68 32.82
CA ALA A 192 -29.21 35.27 32.13
C ALA A 192 -29.09 34.77 30.69
N VAL A 193 -28.58 35.64 29.84
CA VAL A 193 -28.15 35.36 28.47
C VAL A 193 -26.64 35.51 28.39
N SER A 194 -25.99 34.68 27.60
CA SER A 194 -24.54 34.69 27.44
C SER A 194 -24.16 34.45 25.99
N ALA A 195 -23.07 35.04 25.54
CA ALA A 195 -22.58 34.90 24.17
C ALA A 195 -21.06 34.83 24.13
N THR A 196 -20.54 34.06 23.17
CA THR A 196 -19.09 33.94 22.95
C THR A 196 -18.58 35.12 22.16
N THR A 197 -17.35 35.57 22.43
CA THR A 197 -16.79 36.77 21.77
C THR A 197 -16.20 36.48 20.39
N GLY A 198 -16.17 35.22 19.95
CA GLY A 198 -15.48 34.81 18.71
C GLY A 198 -16.17 33.77 17.83
N ARG A 199 -17.24 33.10 18.29
CA ARG A 199 -17.94 32.05 17.52
C ARG A 199 -19.42 32.32 17.25
N GLY A 200 -20.01 33.34 17.90
CA GLY A 200 -21.44 33.64 17.77
C GLY A 200 -22.37 32.69 18.54
N ASP A 201 -21.82 31.72 19.28
CA ASP A 201 -22.60 30.82 20.13
C ASP A 201 -23.26 31.59 21.29
N VAL A 202 -24.52 31.28 21.61
CA VAL A 202 -25.34 31.91 22.65
C VAL A 202 -25.88 30.86 23.61
N GLY A 203 -25.93 31.18 24.90
CA GLY A 203 -26.51 30.33 25.94
C GLY A 203 -27.49 31.11 26.83
N VAL A 204 -28.46 30.41 27.39
CA VAL A 204 -29.45 30.96 28.33
C VAL A 204 -29.45 30.14 29.61
N SER A 205 -29.62 30.79 30.76
CA SER A 205 -29.76 30.12 32.06
C SER A 205 -30.87 30.77 32.89
N VAL A 206 -31.50 29.96 33.76
CA VAL A 206 -32.49 30.42 34.73
C VAL A 206 -32.21 29.69 36.04
N GLY A 207 -32.32 30.40 37.17
CA GLY A 207 -32.13 29.86 38.51
C GLY A 207 -33.19 30.35 39.47
N ALA A 208 -33.47 29.56 40.50
CA ALA A 208 -34.32 29.95 41.62
C ALA A 208 -33.78 29.34 42.92
N SER A 209 -33.99 30.01 44.04
CA SER A 209 -33.62 29.51 45.36
C SER A 209 -34.66 29.87 46.42
N TRP A 210 -34.76 29.03 47.45
CA TRP A 210 -35.71 29.17 48.55
C TRP A 210 -34.98 29.03 49.90
N THR A 211 -35.18 29.99 50.81
CA THR A 211 -34.63 29.96 52.18
C THR A 211 -35.59 29.24 53.14
N LEU A 212 -35.10 28.32 53.96
CA LEU A 212 -35.90 27.43 54.83
C LEU A 212 -35.54 27.66 56.31
N ASN A 213 -35.84 28.83 56.87
CA ASN A 213 -35.74 29.11 58.32
C ASN A 213 -36.28 30.48 58.71
#